data_AF-A0A9D8TEK1-F1
#
_entry.id   AF-A0A9D8TEK1-F1
#
_cell.length_a   1.000
_cell.length_b   1.000
_cell.length_c   1.000
_cell.angle_alpha   90.00
_cell.angle_beta   90.00
_cell.angle_gamma   90.00
#
_symmetry.space_group_name_H-M   'P 1'
#
loop_
_entity.id
_entity.type
_entity.pdbx_description
1 polymer ?
#
loop_
_entity_poly.entity_id
_entity_poly.type
_entity_poly.pdbx_seq_one_letter_code
_entity_poly.pdbx_strand_id
1 'polypeptide(L)' 'MKTKILSLLISLSLLACSERENKPTNVRSTLSRAEALMTQAPDSALMLLEDLSKGALRGRAKRAHGALLYSQALD' A
#
# COMPACT_ATOMS: atom_id res chain seq x y z
N MET A 1 16.95 21.25 32.54
CA MET A 1 15.80 21.29 31.60
C MET A 1 16.22 21.06 30.14
N LYS A 2 17.39 21.56 29.69
CA LYS A 2 17.91 21.35 28.31
C LYS A 2 18.14 19.87 27.91
N THR A 3 18.56 19.01 28.83
CA THR A 3 18.81 17.57 28.55
C THR A 3 17.54 16.76 28.29
N LYS A 4 16.40 17.17 28.85
CA LYS A 4 15.10 16.50 28.64
C LYS A 4 14.52 16.78 27.25
N ILE A 5 14.73 17.99 26.74
CA ILE A 5 14.32 18.38 25.37
C ILE A 5 15.15 17.60 24.34
N LEU A 6 16.46 17.45 24.60
CA LEU A 6 17.34 16.67 23.73
C LEU A 6 16.92 15.18 23.68
N SER A 7 16.55 14.60 24.82
CA SER A 7 16.06 13.22 24.89
C SER A 7 14.72 13.02 24.16
N LEU A 8 13.84 14.04 24.17
CA LEU A 8 12.55 14.00 23.47
C LEU A 8 12.71 14.10 21.95
N LEU A 9 13.69 14.88 21.48
CA LEU A 9 13.99 15.01 20.05
C LEU A 9 14.62 13.74 19.46
N ILE A 10 15.43 13.02 20.27
CA ILE A 10 16.02 11.74 19.87
C ILE A 10 14.93 10.66 19.75
N SER A 11 13.99 10.58 20.68
CA SER A 11 12.88 9.61 20.58
C SER A 11 11.93 9.92 19.43
N LEU A 12 11.72 11.20 19.09
CA LEU A 12 10.86 11.61 17.97
C LEU A 12 11.48 11.30 16.59
N SER A 13 12.81 11.30 16.48
CA SER A 13 13.52 10.99 15.23
C SER A 13 13.59 9.48 14.93
N LEU A 14 13.44 8.62 15.95
CA LEU A 14 13.37 7.16 15.77
C LEU A 14 12.05 6.68 15.16
N LEU A 15 10.94 7.44 15.30
CA LEU A 15 9.64 7.06 14.73
C LEU A 15 9.51 7.42 13.23
N ALA A 16 10.28 8.43 12.78
CA ALA A 16 10.31 8.86 11.38
C ALA A 16 11.11 7.91 10.47
N CYS A 17 11.90 7.01 11.04
CA CYS A 17 12.64 5.97 10.33
C CYS A 17 11.88 4.63 10.26
N SER A 18 10.56 4.63 10.50
CA SER A 18 9.73 3.46 10.17
C SER A 18 9.68 3.33 8.66
N GLU A 19 10.67 2.62 8.15
CA GLU A 19 10.84 2.20 6.77
C GLU A 19 9.47 1.79 6.22
N ARG A 20 9.02 2.47 5.16
CA ARG A 20 8.00 1.94 4.27
C ARG A 20 8.56 0.60 3.81
N GLU A 21 8.12 -0.49 4.45
CA GLU A 21 8.49 -1.85 4.12
C GLU A 21 8.29 -1.99 2.61
N ASN A 22 9.38 -1.91 1.85
CA ASN A 22 9.41 -2.24 0.44
C ASN A 22 9.46 -3.77 0.38
N LYS A 23 8.49 -4.40 1.04
CA LYS A 23 8.26 -5.82 0.98
C LYS A 23 7.97 -6.11 -0.49
N PRO A 24 8.58 -7.14 -1.10
CA PRO A 24 8.18 -7.56 -2.43
C PRO A 24 6.70 -7.92 -2.35
N THR A 25 5.84 -6.97 -2.70
CA THR A 25 4.39 -7.11 -2.65
C THR A 25 4.09 -8.17 -3.67
N ASN A 26 3.73 -9.36 -3.17
CA ASN A 26 3.27 -10.42 -4.04
C ASN A 26 2.00 -9.90 -4.71
N VAL A 27 2.14 -9.48 -5.96
CA VAL A 27 1.08 -8.89 -6.78
C VAL A 27 -0.20 -9.71 -6.71
N ARG A 28 -0.09 -11.04 -6.64
CA ARG A 28 -1.26 -11.90 -6.52
C ARG A 28 -1.99 -11.74 -5.18
N SER A 29 -1.26 -11.66 -4.06
CA SER A 29 -1.90 -11.45 -2.77
C SER A 29 -2.50 -10.05 -2.64
N THR A 30 -1.87 -9.04 -3.24
CA THR A 30 -2.44 -7.68 -3.24
C THR A 30 -3.72 -7.62 -4.06
N LEU A 31 -3.74 -8.23 -5.25
CA LEU A 31 -4.95 -8.32 -6.08
C LEU A 31 -6.07 -9.09 -5.37
N SER A 32 -5.79 -10.25 -4.77
CA SER A 32 -6.82 -11.00 -4.01
C SER A 32 -7.33 -10.23 -2.78
N ARG A 33 -6.47 -9.44 -2.13
CA ARG A 33 -6.90 -8.59 -1.01
C ARG A 33 -7.77 -7.43 -1.48
N ALA A 34 -7.40 -6.78 -2.58
CA ALA A 34 -8.22 -5.73 -3.19
C ALA A 34 -9.60 -6.28 -3.59
N GLU A 35 -9.64 -7.44 -4.25
CA GLU A 35 -10.88 -8.14 -4.62
C GLU A 35 -11.77 -8.43 -3.41
N ALA A 36 -11.21 -8.96 -2.31
CA ALA A 36 -11.98 -9.23 -1.09
C ALA A 36 -12.56 -7.97 -0.42
N LEU A 37 -11.95 -6.81 -0.63
CA LEU A 37 -12.39 -5.54 -0.07
C LEU A 37 -13.43 -4.83 -0.94
N MET A 38 -13.63 -5.21 -2.21
CA MET A 38 -14.49 -4.47 -3.14
C MET A 38 -15.91 -4.25 -2.65
N THR A 39 -16.51 -5.25 -2.00
CA THR A 39 -17.89 -5.15 -1.53
C THR A 39 -18.02 -4.33 -0.24
N GLN A 40 -17.00 -4.32 0.62
CA GLN A 40 -17.10 -3.78 1.98
C GLN A 40 -16.39 -2.43 2.16
N ALA A 41 -15.32 -2.18 1.40
CA ALA A 41 -14.47 -1.01 1.51
C ALA A 41 -13.75 -0.73 0.17
N PRO A 42 -14.50 -0.25 -0.85
CA PRO A 42 -13.96 0.00 -2.20
C PRO A 42 -12.81 1.02 -2.18
N ASP A 43 -12.88 2.06 -1.35
CA ASP A 43 -11.79 3.04 -1.18
C ASP A 43 -10.49 2.40 -0.71
N SER A 44 -10.58 1.44 0.23
CA SER A 44 -9.40 0.71 0.71
C SER A 44 -8.86 -0.24 -0.36
N ALA A 45 -9.73 -0.82 -1.18
CA ALA A 45 -9.31 -1.61 -2.32
C ALA A 45 -8.60 -0.76 -3.38
N LEU A 46 -9.11 0.46 -3.65
CA LEU A 46 -8.51 1.42 -4.57
C LEU A 46 -7.09 1.79 -4.12
N MET A 47 -6.90 2.13 -2.84
CA MET A 47 -5.57 2.43 -2.29
C MET A 47 -4.56 1.29 -2.50
N LEU A 48 -4.99 0.03 -2.34
CA LEU A 48 -4.12 -1.13 -2.59
C LEU A 48 -3.74 -1.30 -4.06
N LEU A 49 -4.65 -0.95 -4.97
CA LEU A 49 -4.41 -1.00 -6.42
C LEU A 49 -3.53 0.15 -6.89
N GLU A 50 -3.63 1.32 -6.28
CA GLU A 50 -2.79 2.49 -6.57
C GLU A 50 -1.35 2.32 -6.08
N ASP A 51 -1.17 1.70 -4.91
CA ASP A 51 0.16 1.38 -4.37
C ASP A 51 0.88 0.29 -5.21
N LEU A 52 0.11 -0.48 -5.98
CA LEU A 52 0.64 -1.46 -6.92
C LEU A 52 1.26 -0.77 -8.15
N SER A 53 2.56 -0.45 -8.05
CA SER A 53 3.27 0.19 -9.16
C SER A 53 3.05 -0.54 -10.49
N LYS A 54 2.84 0.21 -11.59
CA LYS A 54 2.66 -0.35 -12.94
C LYS A 54 3.81 -1.30 -13.36
N GLY A 55 5.00 -1.13 -12.76
CA GLY A 55 6.16 -2.00 -12.95
C GLY A 55 6.08 -3.36 -12.24
N ALA A 56 5.29 -3.48 -11.16
CA ALA A 56 5.08 -4.72 -10.43
C ALA A 56 4.16 -5.69 -11.19
N LEU A 57 3.20 -5.17 -11.95
CA LEU A 57 2.27 -5.94 -12.78
C LEU A 57 2.93 -6.47 -14.06
N ARG A 58 3.87 -7.41 -13.92
CA ARG A 58 4.48 -8.12 -15.07
C ARG A 58 3.51 -9.16 -15.63
N GLY A 59 3.16 -9.02 -16.90
CA GLY A 59 2.32 -9.96 -17.66
C GLY A 59 0.93 -9.41 -18.02
N ARG A 60 0.39 -9.83 -19.16
CA ARG A 60 -0.90 -9.34 -19.70
C ARG A 60 -2.07 -9.63 -18.76
N ALA A 61 -2.16 -10.86 -18.25
CA ALA A 61 -3.26 -11.30 -17.40
C ALA A 61 -3.34 -10.49 -16.09
N LYS A 62 -2.21 -10.29 -15.41
CA LYS A 62 -2.17 -9.51 -14.15
C LYS A 62 -2.57 -8.06 -14.37
N ARG A 63 -2.11 -7.44 -15.47
CA ARG A 63 -2.51 -6.07 -15.84
C ARG A 63 -4.01 -5.96 -16.10
N ALA A 64 -4.57 -6.92 -16.84
CA ALA A 64 -6.02 -6.96 -17.09
C ALA A 64 -6.82 -7.12 -15.79
N HIS A 65 -6.39 -8.04 -14.91
CA HIS A 65 -7.04 -8.24 -13.62
C HIS A 65 -6.97 -6.99 -12.73
N GLY A 66 -5.78 -6.38 -12.62
CA GLY A 66 -5.63 -5.12 -11.88
C GLY A 66 -6.46 -3.98 -12.45
N ALA A 67 -6.55 -3.85 -13.78
CA ALA A 67 -7.37 -2.84 -14.42
C ALA A 67 -8.88 -3.04 -14.19
N LEU A 68 -9.35 -4.30 -14.21
CA LEU A 68 -10.74 -4.65 -13.90
C LEU A 68 -11.10 -4.27 -12.46
N LEU A 69 -10.27 -4.67 -11.49
CA LEU A 69 -10.48 -4.32 -10.09
C LEU A 69 -10.43 -2.81 -9.88
N TYR A 70 -9.55 -2.11 -10.61
CA TYR A 70 -9.44 -0.65 -10.53
C TYR A 70 -10.69 0.05 -11.05
N SER A 71 -11.23 -0.36 -12.20
CA SER A 71 -12.50 0.20 -12.69
C SER A 71 -13.65 -0.09 -11.73
N GLN A 72 -13.72 -1.31 -11.19
CA GLN A 72 -14.77 -1.70 -10.25
C GLN A 72 -14.72 -0.91 -8.94
N ALA A 73 -13.53 -0.54 -8.47
CA ALA A 73 -13.38 0.28 -7.26
C ALA A 73 -13.75 1.76 -7.48
N LEU A 74 -13.82 2.21 -8.74
CA LEU A 74 -14.20 3.58 -9.10
C LEU A 74 -15.70 3.74 -9.39
N ASP A 75 -16.40 2.64 -9.69
CA ASP A 75 -17.85 2.59 -9.91
C ASP A 75 -18.62 2.65 -8.58
#